data_AF-A0A950MMX2-F1
#
_entry.id   AF-A0A950MMX2-F1
#
_cell.length_a   1.000
_cell.length_b   1.000
_cell.length_c   1.000
_cell.angle_alpha   90.00
_cell.angle_beta   90.00
_cell.angle_gamma   90.00
#
_symmetry.space_group_name_H-M   'P 1'
#
loop_
_entity.id
_entity.type
_entity.pdbx_description
1 polymer ?
#
loop_
_entity_poly.entity_id
_entity_poly.type
_entity_poly.pdbx_seq_one_letter_code
_entity_poly.pdbx_strand_id
1 'polypeptide(L)' 'GFQNKPNRCPDCRQARKAMRSQGGMGSGGGRVREMFTATCSQCGGVAEVPFQPRGDKPVYCRDCFASRPSYR' A
#
# COMPACT_ATOMS: atom_id res chain seq x y z
N GLY A 1 23.65 12.91 8.48
CA GLY A 1 22.82 12.67 9.68
C GLY A 1 21.44 13.24 9.44
N PHE A 2 20.38 12.66 10.03
CA PHE A 2 19.01 13.13 9.81
C PHE A 2 18.88 14.60 10.24
N GLN A 3 18.38 15.45 9.34
CA GLN A 3 18.20 16.89 9.57
C GLN A 3 17.25 17.20 10.75
N ASN A 4 16.39 16.23 11.11
CA ASN A 4 15.38 16.37 12.15
C ASN A 4 15.59 15.38 13.29
N LYS A 5 15.54 15.89 14.53
CA LYS A 5 15.56 15.04 15.73
C LYS A 5 14.27 14.21 15.79
N PRO A 6 14.34 12.94 16.21
CA PRO A 6 13.16 12.10 16.31
C PRO A 6 12.19 12.66 17.35
N ASN A 7 10.90 12.70 17.00
CA ASN A 7 9.81 13.20 17.86
C ASN A 7 9.62 12.35 19.16
N ARG A 8 10.37 11.25 19.32
CA ARG A 8 10.26 10.33 20.46
C ARG A 8 11.64 9.78 20.82
N CYS A 9 11.90 9.63 22.12
CA CYS A 9 13.12 9.00 22.60
C CYS A 9 13.22 7.53 22.15
N PRO A 10 14.43 6.92 22.17
CA PRO A 10 14.62 5.52 21.82
C PRO A 10 13.66 4.57 22.56
N ASP A 11 13.46 4.78 23.86
CA ASP A 11 12.62 3.90 24.69
C ASP A 11 11.14 4.00 24.31
N CYS A 12 10.60 5.21 24.11
CA CYS A 12 9.22 5.39 23.63
C CYS A 12 9.01 4.82 22.21
N ARG A 13 10.06 4.75 21.38
CA ARG A 13 9.99 4.07 20.09
C ARG A 13 9.98 2.56 20.26
N GLN A 14 10.83 2.02 21.13
CA GLN A 14 10.91 0.58 21.41
C GLN A 14 9.62 0.07 22.06
N ALA A 15 9.09 0.77 23.06
CA ALA A 15 7.83 0.44 23.72
C ALA A 15 6.66 0.40 22.72
N ARG A 16 6.54 1.38 21.81
CA ARG A 16 5.50 1.35 20.78
C ARG A 16 5.68 0.20 19.79
N LYS A 17 6.93 -0.16 19.44
CA LYS A 17 7.21 -1.33 18.60
C LYS A 17 6.82 -2.63 19.32
N ALA A 18 7.14 -2.75 20.60
CA ALA A 18 6.77 -3.90 21.44
C ALA A 18 5.25 -4.03 21.61
N MET A 19 4.53 -2.93 21.85
CA MET A 19 3.05 -2.90 21.89
C MET A 19 2.44 -3.39 20.58
N ARG A 20 3.02 -3.02 19.43
CA ARG A 20 2.60 -3.53 18.11
C ARG A 20 2.96 -5.01 17.88
N SER A 21 3.93 -5.53 18.62
CA SER A 21 4.36 -6.93 18.54
C SER A 21 3.58 -7.85 19.46
N GLN A 22 3.02 -7.33 20.56
CA GLN A 22 2.30 -8.10 21.59
C GLN A 22 0.79 -8.19 21.32
N GLY A 23 0.22 -7.24 20.58
CA GLY A 23 -1.08 -7.40 19.92
C GLY A 23 -0.87 -7.99 18.54
N GLY A 24 -0.74 -9.31 18.46
CA GLY A 24 -0.51 -10.03 17.21
C GLY A 24 -1.62 -9.79 16.18
N MET A 25 -1.38 -8.84 15.28
CA MET A 25 -1.72 -8.97 13.87
C MET A 25 -0.83 -8.01 13.07
N GLY A 26 0.27 -8.55 12.54
CA GLY A 26 0.95 -7.94 11.41
C GLY A 26 -0.04 -7.72 10.28
N SER A 27 0.19 -6.68 9.47
CA SER A 27 -0.39 -6.50 8.13
C SER A 27 -1.84 -6.97 7.96
N GLY A 28 -2.80 -6.09 8.24
CA GLY A 28 -4.16 -6.27 7.72
C GLY A 28 -5.24 -6.16 8.77
N GLY A 29 -5.67 -4.92 9.03
CA GLY A 29 -7.06 -4.71 9.39
C GLY A 29 -7.92 -5.16 8.21
N GLY A 30 -8.36 -6.41 8.25
CA GLY A 30 -9.14 -7.12 7.24
C GLY A 30 -10.55 -6.54 7.11
N ARG A 31 -10.66 -5.28 6.71
CA ARG A 31 -11.74 -4.93 5.81
C ARG A 31 -11.45 -5.70 4.52
N VAL A 32 -12.31 -6.64 4.17
CA VAL A 32 -12.33 -7.21 2.82
C VAL A 32 -12.41 -6.01 1.89
N ARG A 33 -11.28 -5.65 1.28
CA ARG A 33 -11.25 -4.55 0.33
C ARG A 33 -12.03 -5.05 -0.86
N GLU A 34 -13.15 -4.41 -1.16
CA GLU A 34 -13.86 -4.67 -2.41
C GLU A 34 -12.88 -4.42 -3.56
N MET A 35 -12.67 -5.47 -4.35
CA MET A 35 -11.83 -5.42 -5.53
C MET A 35 -12.72 -5.06 -6.71
N PHE A 36 -12.37 -3.99 -7.41
CA PHE A 36 -13.05 -3.53 -8.61
C PHE A 36 -12.28 -4.03 -9.83
N THR A 37 -13.01 -4.51 -10.83
CA THR A 37 -12.45 -4.88 -12.13
C THR A 37 -12.39 -3.66 -13.05
N ALA A 38 -11.31 -3.55 -13.81
CA ALA A 38 -11.11 -2.52 -14.82
C ALA A 38 -10.24 -3.04 -15.96
N THR A 39 -10.29 -2.34 -17.10
CA THR A 39 -9.42 -2.62 -18.24
C THR A 39 -8.06 -1.97 -18.04
N CYS A 40 -6.99 -2.75 -18.20
CA CYS A 40 -5.62 -2.26 -18.15
C CYS A 40 -5.35 -1.31 -19.32
N SER A 41 -4.91 -0.08 -19.03
CA SER A 41 -4.63 0.94 -20.03
C SER A 41 -3.38 0.66 -20.90
N GLN A 42 -2.61 -0.38 -20.57
CA GLN A 42 -1.39 -0.73 -21.32
C GLN A 42 -1.56 -1.97 -22.21
N CYS A 43 -2.12 -3.06 -21.68
CA CYS A 43 -2.26 -4.32 -22.41
C CYS A 43 -3.71 -4.68 -22.77
N GLY A 44 -4.70 -3.92 -22.30
CA GLY A 44 -6.11 -4.21 -22.52
C GLY A 44 -6.67 -5.38 -21.70
N GLY A 45 -5.85 -6.07 -20.90
CA GLY A 45 -6.29 -7.15 -20.02
C GLY A 45 -7.09 -6.69 -18.79
N VAL A 46 -7.49 -7.63 -17.94
CA VAL A 46 -8.23 -7.35 -16.70
C VAL A 46 -7.26 -6.90 -15.59
N ALA A 47 -7.65 -5.86 -14.87
CA ALA A 47 -6.97 -5.36 -13.68
C ALA A 47 -7.94 -5.38 -12.50
N GLU A 48 -7.47 -5.87 -11.35
CA GLU A 48 -8.21 -5.84 -10.09
C GLU A 48 -7.58 -4.80 -9.16
N VAL A 49 -8.37 -3.81 -8.75
CA VAL A 49 -7.90 -2.68 -7.94
C VAL A 49 -8.75 -2.48 -6.69
N PRO A 50 -8.17 -2.07 -5.54
CA PRO A 50 -8.90 -1.89 -4.29
C PRO A 50 -9.62 -0.53 -4.19
N PHE A 51 -9.82 0.15 -5.32
CA PHE A 51 -10.45 1.47 -5.41
C PHE A 51 -11.35 1.50 -6.65
N GLN A 52 -12.46 2.23 -6.58
CA GLN A 52 -13.34 2.37 -7.74
C GLN A 52 -12.66 3.20 -8.84
N PRO A 53 -12.47 2.65 -10.06
CA PRO A 53 -11.90 3.37 -11.19
C PRO A 53 -12.81 4.55 -11.57
N ARG A 54 -12.26 5.78 -11.59
CA ARG A 54 -13.02 7.00 -11.93
C ARG A 54 -12.76 7.50 -13.36
N GLY A 55 -11.93 6.81 -14.13
CA GLY A 55 -11.58 7.16 -15.52
C GLY A 55 -10.63 8.36 -15.69
N ASP A 56 -10.28 9.04 -14.60
CA ASP A 56 -9.37 10.18 -14.57
C ASP A 56 -7.88 9.79 -14.56
N LYS A 57 -7.56 8.59 -14.04
CA LYS A 57 -6.22 8.00 -14.04
C LYS A 57 -6.20 6.65 -14.78
N PRO A 58 -5.11 6.30 -15.47
CA PRO A 58 -4.97 4.99 -16.09
C PRO A 58 -4.91 3.90 -15.02
N VAL A 59 -5.58 2.78 -15.28
CA VAL A 59 -5.56 1.58 -14.43
C VAL A 59 -4.60 0.57 -15.06
N TYR A 60 -3.79 -0.10 -14.25
CA TYR A 60 -2.83 -1.10 -14.72
C TYR A 60 -3.06 -2.45 -14.04
N CYS A 61 -2.91 -3.54 -14.79
CA CYS A 61 -2.84 -4.88 -14.20
C CYS A 61 -1.53 -5.05 -13.41
N ARG A 62 -1.47 -6.08 -12.56
CA ARG A 62 -0.32 -6.33 -11.68
C ARG A 62 1.02 -6.33 -12.39
N ASP A 63 1.07 -6.92 -13.58
CA ASP A 63 2.33 -7.09 -14.33
C ASP A 63 2.76 -5.77 -15.00
N CYS A 64 1.83 -5.04 -15.61
CA CYS A 64 2.10 -3.71 -16.18
C CYS A 64 2.42 -2.67 -15.10
N PHE A 65 1.86 -2.82 -13.89
CA PHE A 65 2.22 -1.99 -12.75
C PHE A 65 3.64 -2.30 -12.27
N ALA A 66 3.99 -3.58 -12.13
CA ALA A 66 5.30 -4.01 -11.64
C ALA A 66 6.45 -3.65 -12.59
N SER A 67 6.19 -3.60 -13.90
CA SER A 67 7.18 -3.20 -14.92
C SER A 67 7.44 -1.69 -14.96
N ARG A 68 6.64 -0.87 -14.26
CA ARG A 68 6.77 0.59 -14.25
C ARG A 68 7.52 1.06 -13.01
N PRO A 69 8.76 1.57 -13.14
CA PRO A 69 9.56 2.00 -11.99
C PRO A 69 9.01 3.24 -11.29
N SER A 70 8.24 4.08 -11.99
CA SER A 70 7.65 5.30 -11.42
C SER A 70 6.47 5.05 -10.48
N TYR A 71 5.98 3.82 -10.37
CA TYR A 71 4.80 3.47 -9.59
C TYR A 71 5.09 2.55 -8.38
N ARG A 72 6.38 2.35 -8.06
CA ARG A 72 6.82 1.67 -6.83
C ARG A 72 7.00 2.63 -5.66
#